data_AF-A0A540VDI4-F1
#
_entry.id   AF-A0A540VDI4-F1
#
_cell.length_a   1.000
_cell.length_b   1.000
_cell.length_c   1.000
_cell.angle_alpha   90.00
_cell.angle_beta   90.00
_cell.angle_gamma   90.00
#
_symmetry.space_group_name_H-M   'P 1'
#
loop_
_entity.id
_entity.type
_entity.pdbx_description
1 polymer ?
#
loop_
_entity_poly.entity_id
_entity_poly.type
_entity_poly.pdbx_seq_one_letter_code
_entity_poly.pdbx_strand_id
1 'polypeptide(L)'
;MPRWPGPLILPGFSSASCAAWDQPTTAGSGDGKRKNGLPATARANDERAHMQIFTDVRTVRLNEPLYLTIGNFDGIHRGHQALLRQLQAVAQHAHTGPSARTGLLTFDPHPLRVLRPEVPHKLLTTPQERLLLAGALGIDYGILQPFTLELAGLTPREFMTLLKTHLALAGLVVGPDFALGRGRSGNIQVLQALGQELGYTVTVIEPVDWQGQPVRSSHIRQLLSEGQVAEAAQQLGRWYHVSGTVEEGDRRGRQLGIPTANVRTPPEKLLPADGVYATRTHVHRPGASQAFDSVTNLGLRPTVDGLHRRLETHLLDFPPAGQSDNLYGLTVTVEFIARLRGEQRFASLDALVAQIHADIALARTVLAQEPAGDLPLATALIPAGTGPESSR
;
A
#
# COMPACT_ATOMS: atom_id res chain seq x y z
N MET A 1 -7.29 11.57 -18.33
CA MET A 1 -6.45 11.42 -17.12
C MET A 1 -6.67 12.64 -16.26
N PRO A 2 -7.10 12.53 -15.00
CA PRO A 2 -7.12 13.70 -14.12
C PRO A 2 -5.67 14.07 -13.81
N ARG A 3 -5.27 15.30 -14.16
CA ARG A 3 -3.97 15.87 -13.79
C ARG A 3 -4.00 16.21 -12.30
N TRP A 4 -3.04 15.71 -11.54
CA TRP A 4 -2.83 16.04 -10.14
C TRP A 4 -2.19 17.43 -10.04
N PRO A 5 -2.73 18.39 -9.26
CA PRO A 5 -2.10 19.70 -9.10
C PRO A 5 -1.05 19.65 -7.98
N GLY A 6 0.21 19.90 -8.31
CA GLY A 6 1.29 20.20 -7.35
C GLY A 6 1.78 19.04 -6.46
N PRO A 7 2.84 19.27 -5.67
CA PRO A 7 3.34 18.30 -4.70
C PRO A 7 2.29 18.07 -3.60
N LEU A 8 1.92 16.80 -3.40
CA LEU A 8 0.97 16.39 -2.36
C LEU A 8 1.75 16.00 -1.10
N ILE A 9 1.35 16.54 0.05
CA ILE A 9 1.89 16.16 1.37
C ILE A 9 0.88 15.21 2.02
N LEU A 10 1.32 13.99 2.36
CA LEU A 10 0.46 13.02 3.05
C LEU A 10 0.57 13.19 4.58
N PRO A 11 -0.53 13.15 5.35
CA PRO A 11 -0.48 13.23 6.79
C PRO A 11 0.28 12.03 7.38
N GLY A 12 1.07 12.30 8.42
CA GLY A 12 2.06 11.40 8.99
C GLY A 12 1.44 10.39 9.95
N PHE A 13 2.12 9.27 10.11
CA PHE A 13 1.77 8.23 11.08
C PHE A 13 2.55 8.46 12.37
N SER A 14 1.89 8.26 13.52
CA SER A 14 2.60 8.31 14.80
C SER A 14 3.63 7.18 14.89
N SER A 15 4.71 7.39 15.65
CA SER A 15 5.77 6.40 15.87
C SER A 15 5.28 5.06 16.47
N ALA A 16 4.06 5.02 17.03
CA ALA A 16 3.43 3.80 17.51
C ALA A 16 3.00 2.84 16.38
N SER A 17 2.62 3.37 15.20
CA SER A 17 2.12 2.55 14.08
C SER A 17 3.23 1.76 13.35
N CYS A 18 4.49 2.21 13.43
CA CYS A 18 5.64 1.46 12.90
C CYS A 18 5.96 0.19 13.72
N ALA A 19 5.72 0.21 15.03
CA ALA A 19 6.01 -0.92 15.91
C ALA A 19 5.08 -2.13 15.65
N ALA A 20 3.94 -1.91 15.00
CA ALA A 20 2.98 -2.97 14.66
C ALA A 20 3.49 -3.94 13.57
N TRP A 21 4.54 -3.59 12.82
CA TRP A 21 5.03 -4.40 11.68
C TRP A 21 6.09 -5.43 12.09
N ASP A 22 6.63 -5.31 13.31
CA ASP A 22 7.78 -6.09 13.81
C ASP A 22 7.41 -7.08 14.94
N GLN A 23 6.13 -7.23 15.31
CA GLN A 23 5.72 -8.22 16.32
C GLN A 23 5.39 -9.57 15.66
N PRO A 24 6.16 -10.64 15.91
CA PRO A 24 5.64 -11.99 15.70
C PRO A 24 4.51 -12.24 16.71
N THR A 25 3.36 -12.73 16.24
CA THR A 25 2.29 -13.25 17.09
C THR A 25 2.81 -14.45 17.88
N THR A 26 3.37 -14.19 19.06
CA THR A 26 3.73 -15.21 20.03
C THR A 26 3.13 -14.84 21.37
N ALA A 27 2.31 -15.75 21.91
CA ALA A 27 1.72 -15.66 23.23
C ALA A 27 2.81 -15.80 24.31
N GLY A 28 2.85 -14.90 25.30
CA GLY A 28 3.76 -15.03 26.44
C GLY A 28 3.72 -13.85 27.41
N SER A 29 3.35 -14.14 28.66
CA SER A 29 3.18 -13.29 29.84
C SER A 29 4.40 -12.48 30.32
N GLY A 30 4.17 -11.33 30.97
CA GLY A 30 5.14 -10.76 31.93
C GLY A 30 4.97 -9.27 32.26
N ASP A 31 4.54 -8.99 33.49
CA ASP A 31 4.31 -7.69 34.12
C ASP A 31 5.61 -6.88 34.41
N GLY A 32 5.56 -5.54 34.47
CA GLY A 32 6.66 -4.72 35.01
C GLY A 32 6.88 -3.29 34.48
N LYS A 33 6.12 -2.32 35.00
CA LYS A 33 6.37 -0.86 35.18
C LYS A 33 7.55 -0.18 34.45
N ARG A 34 7.25 0.82 33.58
CA ARG A 34 8.20 1.86 33.12
C ARG A 34 7.91 3.22 33.77
N LYS A 35 8.96 3.87 34.30
CA LYS A 35 8.96 5.27 34.77
C LYS A 35 9.55 6.20 33.69
N ASN A 36 9.07 7.43 33.72
CA ASN A 36 9.23 8.55 32.79
C ASN A 36 10.67 9.01 32.50
N GLY A 37 10.87 9.52 31.28
CA GLY A 37 11.95 10.43 30.89
C GLY A 37 12.32 10.33 29.41
N LEU A 38 11.61 11.03 28.52
CA LEU A 38 12.02 11.17 27.11
C LEU A 38 13.12 12.26 27.00
N PRO A 39 14.30 11.96 26.43
CA PRO A 39 15.33 12.97 26.21
C PRO A 39 15.01 13.89 25.01
N ALA A 40 15.69 15.04 24.97
CA ALA A 40 15.51 16.18 24.06
C ALA A 40 15.72 15.91 22.55
N THR A 41 15.86 14.65 22.10
CA THR A 41 15.95 14.26 20.68
C THR A 41 14.58 14.21 19.99
N ALA A 42 13.48 14.23 20.75
CA ALA A 42 12.12 14.11 20.20
C ALA A 42 11.64 15.36 19.43
N ARG A 43 12.22 16.54 19.65
CA ARG A 43 11.76 17.79 19.02
C ARG A 43 12.21 17.99 17.57
N ALA A 44 13.26 17.30 17.11
CA ALA A 44 13.76 17.43 15.73
C ALA A 44 13.06 16.46 14.75
N ASN A 45 12.23 15.53 15.24
CA ASN A 45 11.53 14.54 14.42
C ASN A 45 10.17 15.02 13.91
N ASP A 46 9.62 16.12 14.44
CA ASP A 46 8.25 16.55 14.14
C ASP A 46 8.12 17.16 12.73
N GLU A 47 9.18 17.78 12.20
CA GLU A 47 9.22 18.29 10.81
C GLU A 47 9.46 17.18 9.76
N ARG A 48 9.82 15.96 10.19
CA ARG A 48 10.07 14.79 9.31
C ARG A 48 8.84 13.90 9.11
N ALA A 49 7.69 14.28 9.68
CA ALA A 49 6.53 13.40 9.79
C ALA A 49 5.82 13.11 8.45
N HIS A 50 6.16 13.79 7.36
CA HIS A 50 5.41 13.74 6.11
C HIS A 50 6.28 13.48 4.89
N MET A 51 5.99 12.38 4.17
CA MET A 51 6.58 12.14 2.86
C MET A 51 6.05 13.15 1.84
N GLN A 52 6.93 13.82 1.12
CA GLN A 52 6.54 14.69 0.00
C GLN A 52 6.49 13.88 -1.31
N ILE A 53 5.41 14.05 -2.07
CA ILE A 53 5.21 13.31 -3.33
C ILE A 53 5.40 14.21 -4.54
N PHE A 54 6.14 13.69 -5.51
CA PHE A 54 6.32 14.26 -6.84
C PHE A 54 5.84 13.29 -7.91
N THR A 55 5.24 13.81 -8.97
CA THR A 55 4.65 13.01 -10.07
C THR A 55 5.53 12.95 -11.31
N ASP A 56 6.72 13.53 -11.27
CA ASP A 56 7.73 13.49 -12.33
C ASP A 56 9.06 13.99 -11.76
N VAL A 57 10.18 13.33 -12.04
CA VAL A 57 11.49 13.82 -11.59
C VAL A 57 11.78 15.24 -12.10
N ARG A 58 11.26 15.61 -13.28
CA ARG A 58 11.49 16.93 -13.90
C ARG A 58 10.84 18.08 -13.14
N THR A 59 9.85 17.81 -12.29
CA THR A 59 9.19 18.82 -11.46
C THR A 59 9.86 18.97 -10.10
N VAL A 60 10.81 18.09 -9.77
CA VAL A 60 11.53 18.08 -8.49
C VAL A 60 12.66 19.11 -8.51
N ARG A 61 12.83 19.84 -7.41
CA ARG A 61 14.00 20.68 -7.16
C ARG A 61 14.46 20.44 -5.73
N LEU A 62 15.34 19.46 -5.55
CA LEU A 62 15.91 19.11 -4.25
C LEU A 62 17.38 19.50 -4.19
N ASN A 63 17.74 20.22 -3.13
CA ASN A 63 19.10 20.70 -2.89
C ASN A 63 19.82 19.92 -1.78
N GLU A 64 19.09 19.07 -1.05
CA GLU A 64 19.64 18.22 0.01
C GLU A 64 20.17 16.90 -0.58
N PRO A 65 21.29 16.35 -0.08
CA PRO A 65 21.81 15.06 -0.53
C PRO A 65 20.75 13.96 -0.44
N LEU A 66 20.45 13.34 -1.58
CA LEU A 66 19.40 12.35 -1.72
C LEU A 66 19.99 10.95 -1.93
N TYR A 67 19.61 10.02 -1.07
CA TYR A 67 19.76 8.59 -1.31
C TYR A 67 18.47 8.06 -1.88
N LEU A 68 18.56 7.40 -3.03
CA LEU A 68 17.40 6.98 -3.80
C LEU A 68 17.41 5.47 -4.00
N THR A 69 16.25 4.84 -3.79
CA THR A 69 15.98 3.52 -4.35
C THR A 69 15.02 3.64 -5.52
N ILE A 70 15.20 2.78 -6.52
CA ILE A 70 14.41 2.79 -7.76
C ILE A 70 13.78 1.41 -7.96
N GLY A 71 12.50 1.36 -8.28
CA GLY A 71 11.85 0.08 -8.59
C GLY A 71 10.33 0.13 -8.70
N ASN A 72 9.73 -1.01 -9.02
CA ASN A 72 8.27 -1.10 -9.12
C ASN A 72 7.59 -1.11 -7.74
N PHE A 73 8.25 -1.66 -6.72
CA PHE A 73 7.79 -1.65 -5.33
C PHE A 73 6.35 -2.13 -5.11
N ASP A 74 5.81 -2.92 -6.04
CA ASP A 74 4.42 -3.35 -5.99
C ASP A 74 4.18 -4.28 -4.80
N GLY A 75 3.25 -3.88 -3.94
CA GLY A 75 2.92 -4.57 -2.70
C GLY A 75 3.71 -4.14 -1.47
N ILE A 76 4.85 -3.41 -1.58
CA ILE A 76 5.73 -3.06 -0.45
C ILE A 76 5.85 -4.23 0.56
N HIS A 77 6.25 -5.41 0.05
CA HIS A 77 6.39 -6.61 0.86
C HIS A 77 7.63 -6.55 1.76
N ARG A 78 7.84 -7.55 2.63
CA ARG A 78 8.96 -7.56 3.59
C ARG A 78 10.33 -7.31 2.95
N GLY A 79 10.60 -7.90 1.78
CA GLY A 79 11.82 -7.60 1.01
C GLY A 79 11.98 -6.11 0.64
N HIS A 80 10.91 -5.45 0.18
CA HIS A 80 10.94 -4.00 -0.08
C HIS A 80 11.10 -3.19 1.21
N GLN A 81 10.42 -3.58 2.29
CA GLN A 81 10.54 -2.90 3.58
C GLN A 81 11.97 -2.96 4.12
N ALA A 82 12.63 -4.11 4.00
CA ALA A 82 14.03 -4.26 4.35
C ALA A 82 14.93 -3.34 3.52
N LEU A 83 14.73 -3.27 2.19
CA LEU A 83 15.47 -2.36 1.33
C LEU A 83 15.26 -0.89 1.72
N LEU A 84 14.04 -0.49 2.05
CA LEU A 84 13.72 0.88 2.48
C LEU A 84 14.35 1.23 3.83
N ARG A 85 14.38 0.30 4.79
CA ARG A 85 15.09 0.48 6.06
C ARG A 85 16.61 0.60 5.87
N GLN A 86 17.17 -0.21 4.98
CA GLN A 86 18.60 -0.13 4.63
C GLN A 86 18.94 1.16 3.91
N LEU A 87 18.06 1.65 3.04
CA LEU A 87 18.19 2.97 2.42
C LEU A 87 18.30 4.08 3.49
N GLN A 88 17.45 4.05 4.52
CA GLN A 88 17.52 4.99 5.64
C GLN A 88 18.84 4.86 6.41
N ALA A 89 19.26 3.63 6.73
CA ALA A 89 20.52 3.40 7.41
C ALA A 89 21.72 3.94 6.59
N VAL A 90 21.77 3.67 5.29
CA VAL A 90 22.83 4.17 4.39
C VAL A 90 22.84 5.70 4.36
N ALA A 91 21.68 6.34 4.22
CA ALA A 91 21.57 7.80 4.21
C ALA A 91 22.07 8.42 5.53
N GLN A 92 21.74 7.81 6.67
CA GLN A 92 22.16 8.27 7.99
C GLN A 92 23.67 8.15 8.22
N HIS A 93 24.30 7.05 7.80
CA HIS A 93 25.73 6.82 8.04
C HIS A 93 26.63 7.64 7.12
N ALA A 94 26.16 7.99 5.93
CA ALA A 94 27.01 8.58 4.90
C ALA A 94 27.28 10.09 5.07
N HIS A 95 26.57 10.78 5.97
CA HIS A 95 26.66 12.25 6.08
C HIS A 95 26.91 12.72 7.52
N THR A 96 27.98 13.52 7.68
CA THR A 96 28.27 14.31 8.89
C THR A 96 27.78 15.76 8.79
N GLY A 97 27.13 16.14 7.66
CA GLY A 97 26.61 17.48 7.35
C GLY A 97 25.08 17.58 7.41
N PRO A 98 24.40 18.41 6.58
CA PRO A 98 22.94 18.47 6.52
C PRO A 98 22.34 17.06 6.39
N SER A 99 21.23 16.81 7.07
CA SER A 99 20.63 15.47 7.12
C SER A 99 20.28 14.98 5.72
N ALA A 100 20.96 13.93 5.27
CA ALA A 100 20.65 13.30 3.99
C ALA A 100 19.20 12.81 3.98
N ARG A 101 18.57 12.90 2.82
CA ARG A 101 17.18 12.51 2.61
C ARG A 101 17.09 11.18 1.89
N THR A 102 15.98 10.49 2.11
CA THR A 102 15.66 9.22 1.45
C THR A 102 14.56 9.41 0.42
N GLY A 103 14.70 8.74 -0.71
CA GLY A 103 13.71 8.78 -1.78
C GLY A 103 13.37 7.40 -2.32
N LEU A 104 12.10 7.23 -2.66
CA LEU A 104 11.59 6.11 -3.44
C LEU A 104 11.16 6.63 -4.80
N LEU A 105 11.85 6.22 -5.88
CA LEU A 105 11.36 6.41 -7.24
C LEU A 105 10.66 5.14 -7.72
N THR A 106 9.38 5.28 -8.04
CA THR A 106 8.56 4.22 -8.61
C THR A 106 7.80 4.71 -9.83
N PHE A 107 7.09 3.80 -10.50
CA PHE A 107 6.55 4.03 -11.83
C PHE A 107 5.03 3.88 -11.85
N ASP A 108 4.38 4.76 -12.62
CA ASP A 108 2.98 4.65 -13.03
C ASP A 108 2.79 5.13 -14.49
N PRO A 109 2.13 4.36 -15.37
CA PRO A 109 1.71 2.98 -15.17
C PRO A 109 2.90 2.04 -14.90
N HIS A 110 2.60 0.86 -14.33
CA HIS A 110 3.63 -0.15 -14.10
C HIS A 110 4.36 -0.50 -15.43
N PRO A 111 5.71 -0.60 -15.46
CA PRO A 111 6.46 -0.78 -16.70
C PRO A 111 5.99 -1.94 -17.58
N LEU A 112 5.62 -3.07 -16.97
CA LEU A 112 5.08 -4.22 -17.69
C LEU A 112 3.82 -3.87 -18.51
N ARG A 113 2.94 -3.00 -18.01
CA ARG A 113 1.72 -2.59 -18.74
C ARG A 113 2.02 -1.76 -19.99
N VAL A 114 3.18 -1.11 -20.04
CA VAL A 114 3.62 -0.29 -21.18
C VAL A 114 4.40 -1.13 -22.17
N LEU A 115 5.30 -1.98 -21.66
CA LEU A 115 6.18 -2.82 -22.48
C LEU A 115 5.49 -4.07 -23.00
N ARG A 116 4.47 -4.56 -22.30
CA ARG A 116 3.69 -5.76 -22.61
C ARG A 116 2.20 -5.54 -22.28
N PRO A 117 1.52 -4.62 -22.99
CA PRO A 117 0.11 -4.28 -22.73
C PRO A 117 -0.84 -5.48 -22.88
N GLU A 118 -0.44 -6.50 -23.63
CA GLU A 118 -1.18 -7.75 -23.82
C GLU A 118 -1.18 -8.66 -22.60
N VAL A 119 -0.24 -8.49 -21.66
CA VAL A 119 -0.14 -9.31 -20.44
C VAL A 119 -0.98 -8.65 -19.34
N PRO A 120 -2.08 -9.28 -18.89
CA PRO A 120 -2.86 -8.75 -17.77
C PRO A 120 -2.00 -8.61 -16.52
N HIS A 121 -1.94 -7.41 -15.97
CA HIS A 121 -1.13 -7.14 -14.79
C HIS A 121 -1.93 -6.36 -13.75
N LYS A 122 -2.41 -7.09 -12.73
CA LYS A 122 -3.04 -6.50 -11.55
C LYS A 122 -1.98 -6.09 -10.53
N LEU A 123 -2.18 -4.96 -9.89
CA LEU A 123 -1.29 -4.37 -8.89
C LEU A 123 -1.64 -4.88 -7.50
N LEU A 124 -0.64 -5.27 -6.73
CA LEU A 124 -0.81 -5.56 -5.30
C LEU A 124 -1.17 -4.28 -4.55
N THR A 125 -0.56 -3.14 -4.92
CA THR A 125 -0.87 -1.81 -4.40
C THR A 125 -1.10 -0.81 -5.51
N THR A 126 -2.11 0.04 -5.36
CA THR A 126 -2.24 1.23 -6.22
C THR A 126 -1.01 2.13 -6.04
N PRO A 127 -0.71 3.03 -7.00
CA PRO A 127 0.37 4.02 -6.82
C PRO A 127 0.25 4.79 -5.49
N GLN A 128 -0.96 5.19 -5.11
CA GLN A 128 -1.24 5.91 -3.87
C GLN A 128 -0.94 5.03 -2.64
N GLU A 129 -1.47 3.81 -2.60
CA GLU A 129 -1.20 2.85 -1.50
C GLU A 129 0.31 2.58 -1.35
N ARG A 130 1.03 2.44 -2.48
CA ARG A 130 2.47 2.20 -2.49
C ARG A 130 3.25 3.33 -1.83
N LEU A 131 2.93 4.57 -2.20
CA LEU A 131 3.55 5.77 -1.65
C LEU A 131 3.21 5.93 -0.17
N LEU A 132 1.95 5.71 0.21
CA LEU A 132 1.54 5.75 1.61
C LEU A 132 2.29 4.72 2.48
N LEU A 133 2.44 3.49 1.99
CA LEU A 133 3.20 2.44 2.67
C LEU A 133 4.69 2.79 2.78
N ALA A 134 5.27 3.42 1.77
CA ALA A 134 6.65 3.90 1.82
C ALA A 134 6.82 5.05 2.82
N GLY A 135 5.88 6.00 2.86
CA GLY A 135 5.86 7.08 3.84
C GLY A 135 5.73 6.55 5.28
N ALA A 136 4.92 5.51 5.49
CA ALA A 136 4.82 4.83 6.78
C ALA A 136 6.12 4.16 7.24
N LEU A 137 7.03 3.87 6.32
CA LEU A 137 8.36 3.37 6.63
C LEU A 137 9.39 4.50 6.85
N GLY A 138 8.96 5.77 6.83
CA GLY A 138 9.80 6.94 7.10
C GLY A 138 10.63 7.41 5.91
N ILE A 139 10.17 7.15 4.68
CA ILE A 139 10.79 7.71 3.47
C ILE A 139 10.41 9.18 3.32
N ASP A 140 11.38 10.05 3.04
CA ASP A 140 11.17 11.50 2.93
C ASP A 140 10.47 11.88 1.61
N TYR A 141 10.85 11.24 0.51
CA TYR A 141 10.38 11.59 -0.84
C TYR A 141 9.83 10.40 -1.63
N GLY A 142 8.63 10.56 -2.19
CA GLY A 142 8.05 9.64 -3.16
C GLY A 142 8.03 10.26 -4.54
N ILE A 143 8.70 9.64 -5.52
CA ILE A 143 8.68 10.10 -6.92
C ILE A 143 7.92 9.06 -7.74
N LEU A 144 6.72 9.41 -8.21
CA LEU A 144 5.91 8.60 -9.10
C LEU A 144 6.20 9.00 -10.55
N GLN A 145 7.26 8.43 -11.12
CA GLN A 145 7.71 8.75 -12.47
C GLN A 145 6.76 8.16 -13.53
N PRO A 146 6.28 8.97 -14.50
CA PRO A 146 5.50 8.47 -15.62
C PRO A 146 6.33 7.51 -16.46
N PHE A 147 5.91 6.25 -16.58
CA PHE A 147 6.61 5.29 -17.43
C PHE A 147 6.02 5.33 -18.84
N THR A 148 6.83 5.78 -19.80
CA THR A 148 6.45 5.90 -21.21
C THR A 148 7.42 5.10 -22.08
N LEU A 149 7.06 4.87 -23.35
CA LEU A 149 7.99 4.26 -24.31
C LEU A 149 9.24 5.13 -24.54
N GLU A 150 9.10 6.45 -24.44
CA GLU A 150 10.21 7.40 -24.46
C GLU A 150 11.16 7.15 -23.27
N LEU A 151 10.63 7.09 -22.04
CA LEU A 151 11.44 6.79 -20.85
C LEU A 151 12.11 5.41 -20.95
N ALA A 152 11.39 4.41 -21.44
CA ALA A 152 11.92 3.06 -21.65
C ALA A 152 13.03 2.99 -22.71
N GLY A 153 13.07 3.97 -23.62
CA GLY A 153 14.08 4.10 -24.66
C GLY A 153 15.40 4.71 -24.19
N LEU A 154 15.43 5.35 -23.01
CA LEU A 154 16.62 6.00 -22.49
C LEU A 154 17.72 4.99 -22.16
N THR A 155 18.96 5.32 -22.51
CA THR A 155 20.14 4.62 -22.02
C THR A 155 20.32 4.83 -20.51
N PRO A 156 21.10 3.98 -19.83
CA PRO A 156 21.42 4.16 -18.41
C PRO A 156 22.02 5.53 -18.12
N ARG A 157 22.93 6.01 -18.98
CA ARG A 157 23.55 7.34 -18.82
C ARG A 157 22.52 8.45 -18.92
N GLU A 158 21.66 8.45 -19.94
CA GLU A 158 20.63 9.48 -20.10
C GLU A 158 19.68 9.53 -18.89
N PHE A 159 19.24 8.36 -18.42
CA PHE A 159 18.35 8.30 -17.25
C PHE A 159 19.06 8.79 -15.97
N MET A 160 20.30 8.37 -15.73
CA MET A 160 21.04 8.82 -14.54
C MET A 160 21.38 10.32 -14.60
N THR A 161 21.68 10.86 -15.78
CA THR A 161 21.86 12.30 -15.97
C THR A 161 20.56 13.05 -15.67
N LEU A 162 19.41 12.58 -16.17
CA LEU A 162 18.10 13.15 -15.84
C LEU A 162 17.88 13.23 -14.32
N LEU A 163 18.18 12.15 -13.60
CA LEU A 163 18.09 12.15 -12.13
C LEU A 163 19.05 13.18 -11.51
N LYS A 164 20.32 13.22 -11.91
CA LYS A 164 21.31 14.17 -11.38
C LYS A 164 21.00 15.64 -11.69
N THR A 165 20.33 15.92 -12.80
CA THR A 165 19.94 17.29 -13.17
C THR A 165 18.86 17.85 -12.23
N HIS A 166 17.94 17.01 -11.75
CA HIS A 166 16.78 17.45 -10.97
C HIS A 166 16.87 17.11 -9.49
N LEU A 167 17.69 16.11 -9.14
CA LEU A 167 17.89 15.63 -7.79
C LEU A 167 19.35 15.84 -7.41
N ALA A 168 19.59 16.30 -6.18
CA ALA A 168 20.89 16.23 -5.53
C ALA A 168 21.24 14.76 -5.15
N LEU A 169 21.18 13.85 -6.12
CA LEU A 169 21.42 12.41 -5.93
C LEU A 169 22.87 12.19 -5.48
N ALA A 170 23.00 11.65 -4.28
CA ALA A 170 24.25 11.33 -3.60
C ALA A 170 24.53 9.81 -3.57
N GLY A 171 23.47 9.00 -3.55
CA GLY A 171 23.61 7.55 -3.58
C GLY A 171 22.38 6.82 -4.13
N LEU A 172 22.64 5.69 -4.79
CA LEU A 172 21.65 4.68 -5.16
C LEU A 172 21.75 3.50 -4.19
N VAL A 173 20.62 3.03 -3.70
CA VAL A 173 20.52 1.80 -2.88
C VAL A 173 19.58 0.84 -3.60
N VAL A 174 20.10 -0.33 -4.01
CA VAL A 174 19.38 -1.25 -4.89
C VAL A 174 19.66 -2.72 -4.52
N GLY A 175 18.82 -3.65 -5.01
CA GLY A 175 19.07 -5.09 -4.89
C GLY A 175 20.06 -5.62 -5.95
N PRO A 176 20.56 -6.86 -5.81
CA PRO A 176 21.58 -7.43 -6.70
C PRO A 176 21.11 -7.60 -8.15
N ASP A 177 19.83 -7.90 -8.37
CA ASP A 177 19.23 -8.08 -9.71
C ASP A 177 18.75 -6.77 -10.36
N PHE A 178 19.07 -5.63 -9.75
CA PHE A 178 18.63 -4.34 -10.24
C PHE A 178 19.31 -3.98 -11.56
N ALA A 179 18.49 -3.52 -12.50
CA ALA A 179 18.95 -2.98 -13.77
C ALA A 179 17.96 -1.94 -14.30
N LEU A 180 18.48 -0.94 -15.01
CA LEU A 180 17.71 0.13 -15.63
C LEU A 180 18.18 0.44 -17.05
N GLY A 181 17.48 1.37 -17.72
CA GLY A 181 17.78 1.81 -19.07
C GLY A 181 17.36 0.80 -20.14
N ARG A 182 17.46 1.23 -21.40
CA ARG A 182 17.03 0.48 -22.58
C ARG A 182 17.63 -0.92 -22.59
N GLY A 183 16.77 -1.92 -22.72
CA GLY A 183 17.19 -3.33 -22.72
C GLY A 183 17.82 -3.81 -21.41
N ARG A 184 17.55 -3.12 -20.27
CA ARG A 184 18.17 -3.41 -18.97
C ARG A 184 19.71 -3.35 -19.00
N SER A 185 20.26 -2.48 -19.85
CA SER A 185 21.72 -2.35 -20.07
C SER A 185 22.47 -1.70 -18.89
N GLY A 186 21.78 -1.05 -17.97
CA GLY A 186 22.34 -0.42 -16.77
C GLY A 186 22.31 -1.36 -15.59
N ASN A 187 23.16 -2.39 -15.59
CA ASN A 187 23.39 -3.26 -14.44
C ASN A 187 24.24 -2.55 -13.35
N ILE A 188 24.46 -3.23 -12.23
CA ILE A 188 25.21 -2.68 -11.09
C ILE A 188 26.58 -2.13 -11.50
N GLN A 189 27.35 -2.87 -12.32
CA GLN A 189 28.69 -2.46 -12.73
C GLN A 189 28.65 -1.17 -13.57
N VAL A 190 27.70 -1.08 -14.51
CA VAL A 190 27.49 0.12 -15.33
C VAL A 190 27.09 1.31 -14.45
N LEU A 191 26.20 1.11 -13.48
CA LEU A 191 25.75 2.17 -12.57
C LEU A 191 26.87 2.63 -11.63
N GLN A 192 27.75 1.71 -11.18
CA GLN A 192 28.93 2.07 -10.40
C GLN A 192 29.91 2.92 -11.21
N ALA A 193 30.19 2.55 -12.46
CA ALA A 193 31.05 3.33 -13.35
C ALA A 193 30.46 4.74 -13.61
N LEU A 194 29.16 4.80 -13.93
CA LEU A 194 28.46 6.09 -14.09
C LEU A 194 28.45 6.90 -12.79
N GLY A 195 28.39 6.26 -11.63
CA GLY A 195 28.46 6.90 -10.32
C GLY A 195 29.79 7.62 -10.08
N GLN A 196 30.91 7.03 -10.52
CA GLN A 196 32.23 7.67 -10.45
C GLN A 196 32.30 8.94 -11.31
N GLU A 197 31.66 8.92 -12.49
CA GLU A 197 31.66 10.07 -13.40
C GLU A 197 30.66 11.17 -13.00
N LEU A 198 29.46 10.78 -12.54
CA LEU A 198 28.35 11.68 -12.25
C LEU A 198 28.28 12.09 -10.76
N GLY A 199 29.17 11.57 -9.92
CA GLY A 199 29.27 11.91 -8.50
C GLY A 199 28.09 11.40 -7.68
N TYR A 200 27.86 10.07 -7.70
CA TYR A 200 26.98 9.37 -6.75
C TYR A 200 27.54 7.98 -6.43
N THR A 201 27.13 7.43 -5.29
CA THR A 201 27.53 6.07 -4.86
C THR A 201 26.47 5.03 -5.22
N VAL A 202 26.86 3.76 -5.35
CA VAL A 202 25.91 2.64 -5.52
C VAL A 202 26.14 1.64 -4.40
N THR A 203 25.11 1.40 -3.59
CA THR A 203 25.09 0.39 -2.53
C THR A 203 24.15 -0.73 -2.92
N VAL A 204 24.66 -1.96 -2.92
CA VAL A 204 23.86 -3.16 -3.18
C VAL A 204 23.47 -3.77 -1.84
N ILE A 205 22.18 -4.02 -1.65
CA ILE A 205 21.61 -4.64 -0.46
C ILE A 205 21.13 -6.03 -0.81
N GLU A 206 21.60 -7.02 -0.06
CA GLU A 206 21.15 -8.40 -0.25
C GLU A 206 19.66 -8.55 0.08
N PRO A 207 18.91 -9.35 -0.69
CA PRO A 207 17.52 -9.63 -0.42
C PRO A 207 17.34 -10.22 0.99
N VAL A 208 16.24 -9.85 1.64
CA VAL A 208 15.85 -10.48 2.92
C VAL A 208 14.92 -11.64 2.63
N ASP A 209 15.32 -12.83 3.10
CA ASP A 209 14.47 -14.00 3.13
C ASP A 209 13.44 -13.91 4.26
N TRP A 210 12.24 -14.42 4.00
CA TRP A 210 11.23 -14.67 5.02
C TRP A 210 11.06 -16.17 5.18
N GLN A 211 11.32 -16.69 6.39
CA GLN A 211 11.30 -18.13 6.68
C GLN A 211 12.17 -18.96 5.71
N GLY A 212 13.32 -18.42 5.31
CA GLY A 212 14.25 -19.08 4.39
C GLY A 212 13.79 -19.10 2.93
N GLN A 213 12.78 -18.30 2.56
CA GLN A 213 12.31 -18.15 1.18
C GLN A 213 12.35 -16.67 0.73
N PRO A 214 12.77 -16.40 -0.51
CA PRO A 214 12.78 -15.04 -1.04
C PRO A 214 11.35 -14.55 -1.26
N VAL A 215 11.03 -13.36 -0.71
CA VAL A 215 9.72 -12.74 -0.88
C VAL A 215 9.62 -12.03 -2.24
N ARG A 216 8.62 -12.39 -3.05
CA ARG A 216 8.43 -11.83 -4.40
C ARG A 216 6.98 -11.44 -4.66
N SER A 217 6.75 -10.28 -5.29
CA SER A 217 5.41 -9.83 -5.66
C SER A 217 4.65 -10.84 -6.53
N SER A 218 5.32 -11.61 -7.40
CA SER A 218 4.65 -12.63 -8.22
C SER A 218 4.02 -13.74 -7.38
N HIS A 219 4.71 -14.21 -6.35
CA HIS A 219 4.23 -15.26 -5.47
C HIS A 219 3.10 -14.76 -4.56
N ILE A 220 3.18 -13.51 -4.07
CA ILE A 220 2.08 -12.88 -3.33
C ILE A 220 0.82 -12.77 -4.20
N ARG A 221 0.95 -12.40 -5.49
CA ARG A 221 -0.19 -12.38 -6.42
C ARG A 221 -0.81 -13.77 -6.58
N GLN A 222 0.02 -14.81 -6.66
CA GLN A 222 -0.44 -16.19 -6.74
C GLN A 222 -1.25 -16.57 -5.49
N LEU A 223 -0.72 -16.35 -4.28
CA LEU A 223 -1.41 -16.64 -3.03
C LEU A 223 -2.79 -15.94 -2.97
N LEU A 224 -2.83 -14.66 -3.32
CA LEU A 224 -4.10 -13.91 -3.36
C LEU A 224 -5.06 -14.47 -4.41
N SER A 225 -4.58 -14.87 -5.59
CA SER A 225 -5.41 -15.49 -6.64
C SER A 225 -5.99 -16.85 -6.25
N GLU A 226 -5.38 -17.51 -5.26
CA GLU A 226 -5.83 -18.78 -4.67
C GLU A 226 -6.66 -18.56 -3.39
N GLY A 227 -6.79 -17.30 -2.94
CA GLY A 227 -7.54 -16.92 -1.74
C GLY A 227 -6.77 -17.10 -0.43
N GLN A 228 -5.47 -17.38 -0.51
CA GLN A 228 -4.54 -17.55 0.62
C GLN A 228 -4.10 -16.19 1.19
N VAL A 229 -5.07 -15.45 1.74
CA VAL A 229 -4.87 -14.06 2.20
C VAL A 229 -3.98 -13.96 3.46
N ALA A 230 -4.00 -14.97 4.32
CA ALA A 230 -3.20 -14.99 5.55
C ALA A 230 -1.72 -15.23 5.22
N GLU A 231 -1.42 -16.17 4.33
CA GLU A 231 -0.08 -16.46 3.82
C GLU A 231 0.49 -15.26 3.06
N ALA A 232 -0.35 -14.60 2.24
CA ALA A 232 0.02 -13.35 1.59
C ALA A 232 0.38 -12.27 2.61
N ALA A 233 -0.38 -12.16 3.71
CA ALA A 233 -0.12 -11.19 4.77
C ALA A 233 1.22 -11.43 5.46
N GLN A 234 1.62 -12.69 5.68
CA GLN A 234 2.93 -13.03 6.25
C GLN A 234 4.08 -12.50 5.39
N GLN A 235 4.00 -12.65 4.06
CA GLN A 235 5.01 -12.14 3.12
C GLN A 235 4.97 -10.62 2.96
N LEU A 236 3.77 -10.03 3.05
CA LEU A 236 3.55 -8.60 3.00
C LEU A 236 3.97 -7.88 4.30
N GLY A 237 4.03 -8.60 5.43
CA GLY A 237 4.24 -8.03 6.77
C GLY A 237 3.03 -7.23 7.28
N ARG A 238 1.86 -7.39 6.65
CA ARG A 238 0.60 -6.72 6.98
C ARG A 238 -0.56 -7.43 6.29
N TRP A 239 -1.79 -7.21 6.74
CA TRP A 239 -2.97 -7.69 6.04
C TRP A 239 -3.08 -7.10 4.64
N TYR A 240 -3.47 -7.94 3.68
CA TYR A 240 -3.77 -7.45 2.34
C TYR A 240 -5.03 -6.60 2.41
N HIS A 241 -5.00 -5.41 1.82
CA HIS A 241 -6.17 -4.53 1.83
C HIS A 241 -6.51 -4.06 0.42
N VAL A 242 -7.79 -3.69 0.29
CA VAL A 242 -8.36 -3.10 -0.91
C VAL A 242 -9.13 -1.85 -0.51
N SER A 243 -8.79 -0.74 -1.14
CA SER A 243 -9.52 0.53 -0.94
C SER A 243 -10.47 0.81 -2.10
N GLY A 244 -11.59 1.45 -1.81
CA GLY A 244 -12.56 1.83 -2.83
C GLY A 244 -13.65 2.75 -2.29
N THR A 245 -14.50 3.23 -3.19
CA THR A 245 -15.65 4.07 -2.85
C THR A 245 -16.88 3.21 -2.69
N VAL A 246 -17.68 3.46 -1.66
CA VAL A 246 -18.96 2.78 -1.48
C VAL A 246 -19.99 3.33 -2.46
N GLU A 247 -20.59 2.44 -3.23
CA GLU A 247 -21.64 2.75 -4.21
C GLU A 247 -23.00 2.17 -3.79
N GLU A 248 -24.07 2.72 -4.38
CA GLU A 248 -25.38 2.12 -4.28
C GLU A 248 -25.38 0.77 -5.01
N GLY A 249 -25.89 -0.27 -4.34
CA GLY A 249 -26.17 -1.56 -4.97
C GLY A 249 -27.64 -1.95 -4.86
N ASP A 250 -27.94 -3.21 -5.13
CA ASP A 250 -29.30 -3.72 -5.29
C ASP A 250 -30.14 -3.78 -3.99
N ARG A 251 -29.57 -3.32 -2.86
CA ARG A 251 -30.17 -3.28 -1.50
C ARG A 251 -30.76 -4.61 -0.99
N ARG A 252 -30.48 -5.74 -1.64
CA ARG A 252 -31.01 -7.07 -1.29
C ARG A 252 -30.63 -7.54 0.12
N GLY A 253 -29.38 -7.29 0.53
CA GLY A 253 -28.92 -7.62 1.89
C GLY A 253 -29.76 -6.95 2.98
N ARG A 254 -30.22 -5.71 2.75
CA ARG A 254 -31.08 -4.98 3.69
C ARG A 254 -32.43 -5.66 3.90
N GLN A 255 -32.97 -6.32 2.86
CA GLN A 255 -34.22 -7.08 2.97
C GLN A 255 -34.06 -8.36 3.80
N LEU A 256 -32.83 -8.87 3.93
CA LEU A 256 -32.48 -10.05 4.72
C LEU A 256 -31.94 -9.70 6.12
N GLY A 257 -31.95 -8.42 6.50
CA GLY A 257 -31.37 -7.94 7.77
C GLY A 257 -29.84 -7.87 7.78
N ILE A 258 -29.18 -8.09 6.65
CA ILE A 258 -27.72 -8.12 6.51
C ILE A 258 -27.30 -7.07 5.46
N PRO A 259 -27.35 -5.77 5.79
CA PRO A 259 -27.01 -4.71 4.83
C PRO A 259 -25.53 -4.78 4.43
N THR A 260 -25.25 -4.75 3.14
CA THR A 260 -23.89 -4.78 2.58
C THR A 260 -23.57 -3.48 1.84
N ALA A 261 -22.36 -2.95 2.04
CA ALA A 261 -21.80 -1.88 1.23
C ALA A 261 -21.13 -2.47 -0.03
N ASN A 262 -21.45 -1.94 -1.19
CA ASN A 262 -20.79 -2.31 -2.46
C ASN A 262 -19.58 -1.40 -2.64
N VAL A 263 -18.38 -1.96 -2.76
CA VAL A 263 -17.15 -1.18 -2.85
C VAL A 263 -16.62 -1.21 -4.28
N ARG A 264 -16.62 -0.06 -4.95
CA ARG A 264 -15.97 0.10 -6.25
C ARG A 264 -14.48 0.34 -6.06
N THR A 265 -13.69 -0.59 -6.60
CA THR A 265 -12.23 -0.59 -6.50
C THR A 265 -11.60 -0.13 -7.82
N PRO A 266 -10.38 0.44 -7.80
CA PRO A 266 -9.64 0.70 -9.03
C PRO A 266 -9.49 -0.57 -9.88
N PRO A 267 -9.71 -0.51 -11.20
CA PRO A 267 -9.76 -1.71 -12.04
C PRO A 267 -8.42 -2.45 -12.11
N GLU A 268 -7.29 -1.77 -11.95
CA GLU A 268 -5.96 -2.35 -11.92
C GLU A 268 -5.60 -3.03 -10.59
N LYS A 269 -6.34 -2.79 -9.51
CA LYS A 269 -6.09 -3.41 -8.20
C LYS A 269 -6.36 -4.91 -8.26
N LEU A 270 -5.46 -5.71 -7.69
CA LEU A 270 -5.70 -7.13 -7.50
C LEU A 270 -6.74 -7.31 -6.39
N LEU A 271 -7.72 -8.17 -6.64
CA LEU A 271 -8.65 -8.64 -5.64
C LEU A 271 -8.31 -10.11 -5.35
N PRO A 272 -8.34 -10.60 -4.09
CA PRO A 272 -8.16 -12.02 -3.75
C PRO A 272 -9.14 -12.92 -4.51
N ALA A 273 -9.03 -14.26 -4.47
CA ALA A 273 -9.98 -15.18 -5.14
C ALA A 273 -11.45 -14.95 -4.76
N ASP A 274 -12.40 -15.47 -5.55
CA ASP A 274 -13.81 -15.42 -5.17
C ASP A 274 -14.10 -16.24 -3.90
N GLY A 275 -14.96 -15.73 -3.04
CA GLY A 275 -15.30 -16.32 -1.76
C GLY A 275 -15.74 -15.32 -0.70
N VAL A 276 -15.97 -15.85 0.50
CA VAL A 276 -16.36 -15.10 1.69
C VAL A 276 -15.17 -15.02 2.65
N TYR A 277 -14.93 -13.84 3.20
CA TYR A 277 -13.77 -13.51 4.00
C TYR A 277 -14.17 -12.87 5.33
N ALA A 278 -13.44 -13.20 6.38
CA ALA A 278 -13.40 -12.39 7.59
C ALA A 278 -12.48 -11.20 7.33
N THR A 279 -13.00 -9.99 7.55
CA THR A 279 -12.34 -8.75 7.17
C THR A 279 -12.46 -7.69 8.25
N ARG A 280 -11.58 -6.69 8.20
CA ARG A 280 -11.75 -5.44 8.95
C ARG A 280 -11.91 -4.28 7.97
N THR A 281 -13.02 -3.58 8.06
CA THR A 281 -13.35 -2.46 7.15
C THR A 281 -13.13 -1.16 7.89
N HIS A 282 -12.18 -0.37 7.40
CA HIS A 282 -11.92 0.99 7.85
C HIS A 282 -12.75 1.95 7.04
N VAL A 283 -13.57 2.76 7.73
CA VAL A 283 -14.45 3.73 7.10
C VAL A 283 -13.89 5.12 7.32
N HIS A 284 -13.53 5.78 6.22
CA HIS A 284 -12.83 7.06 6.26
C HIS A 284 -13.82 8.22 6.15
N ARG A 285 -13.84 9.07 7.18
CA ARG A 285 -14.60 10.33 7.23
C ARG A 285 -13.61 11.49 7.32
N PRO A 286 -14.02 12.72 6.97
CA PRO A 286 -13.18 13.89 7.19
C PRO A 286 -12.68 13.96 8.64
N GLY A 287 -11.36 13.92 8.83
CA GLY A 287 -10.70 14.02 10.14
C GLY A 287 -10.76 12.76 11.03
N ALA A 288 -11.38 11.66 10.60
CA ALA A 288 -11.46 10.44 11.40
C ALA A 288 -11.59 9.17 10.54
N SER A 289 -10.96 8.09 10.97
CA SER A 289 -11.19 6.76 10.44
C SER A 289 -11.61 5.83 11.56
N GLN A 290 -12.60 4.97 11.29
CA GLN A 290 -13.10 3.99 12.25
C GLN A 290 -13.09 2.60 11.63
N ALA A 291 -12.50 1.65 12.34
CA ALA A 291 -12.44 0.26 11.94
C ALA A 291 -13.64 -0.53 12.50
N PHE A 292 -14.20 -1.41 11.66
CA PHE A 292 -15.26 -2.34 12.02
C PHE A 292 -14.86 -3.74 11.58
N ASP A 293 -15.10 -4.73 12.44
CA ASP A 293 -15.09 -6.11 12.01
C ASP A 293 -16.20 -6.32 10.95
N SER A 294 -15.95 -7.18 9.99
CA SER A 294 -16.79 -7.30 8.80
C SER A 294 -16.70 -8.68 8.15
N VAL A 295 -17.73 -9.00 7.38
CA VAL A 295 -17.74 -10.15 6.46
C VAL A 295 -17.80 -9.62 5.05
N THR A 296 -16.80 -9.98 4.23
CA THR A 296 -16.72 -9.52 2.84
C THR A 296 -16.94 -10.67 1.88
N ASN A 297 -17.84 -10.49 0.93
CA ASN A 297 -18.04 -11.36 -0.21
C ASN A 297 -17.36 -10.78 -1.45
N LEU A 298 -16.55 -11.59 -2.12
CA LEU A 298 -16.02 -11.34 -3.44
C LEU A 298 -16.60 -12.36 -4.41
N GLY A 299 -17.32 -11.92 -5.43
CA GLY A 299 -17.98 -12.82 -6.35
C GLY A 299 -18.37 -12.20 -7.68
N LEU A 300 -18.70 -13.07 -8.64
CA LEU A 300 -19.17 -12.67 -9.97
C LEU A 300 -20.68 -12.46 -9.97
N ARG A 301 -21.11 -11.27 -10.39
CA ARG A 301 -22.52 -10.94 -10.61
C ARG A 301 -22.80 -10.85 -12.11
N PRO A 302 -23.77 -11.62 -12.62
CA PRO A 302 -24.33 -11.37 -13.94
C PRO A 302 -24.99 -9.99 -13.97
N THR A 303 -24.58 -9.14 -14.91
CA THR A 303 -25.25 -7.89 -15.27
C THR A 303 -25.61 -7.94 -16.76
N VAL A 304 -26.36 -6.93 -17.22
CA VAL A 304 -26.72 -6.77 -18.64
C VAL A 304 -25.47 -6.64 -19.53
N ASP A 305 -24.39 -6.05 -19.00
CA ASP A 305 -23.15 -5.76 -19.73
C ASP A 305 -22.05 -6.81 -19.50
N GLY A 306 -22.35 -7.92 -18.82
CA GLY A 306 -21.44 -9.04 -18.61
C GLY A 306 -21.31 -9.52 -17.16
N LEU A 307 -20.23 -10.22 -16.84
CA LEU A 307 -19.93 -10.66 -15.48
C LEU A 307 -19.00 -9.63 -14.82
N HIS A 308 -19.49 -8.95 -13.77
CA HIS A 308 -18.65 -8.05 -12.98
C HIS A 308 -18.36 -8.65 -11.62
N ARG A 309 -17.09 -8.57 -11.24
CA ARG A 309 -16.63 -8.93 -9.92
C ARG A 309 -17.01 -7.83 -8.93
N ARG A 310 -17.74 -8.17 -7.86
CA ARG A 310 -18.15 -7.21 -6.83
C ARG A 310 -17.49 -7.53 -5.49
N LEU A 311 -17.09 -6.48 -4.78
CA LEU A 311 -16.69 -6.52 -3.37
C LEU A 311 -17.86 -5.98 -2.54
N GLU A 312 -18.52 -6.87 -1.80
CA GLU A 312 -19.66 -6.56 -0.94
C GLU A 312 -19.24 -6.80 0.52
N THR A 313 -19.20 -5.76 1.35
CA THR A 313 -18.81 -5.88 2.78
C THR A 313 -19.99 -5.61 3.71
N HIS A 314 -20.22 -6.50 4.66
CA HIS A 314 -21.17 -6.34 5.76
C HIS A 314 -20.38 -5.95 7.03
N LEU A 315 -20.57 -4.72 7.51
CA LEU A 315 -19.95 -4.23 8.74
C LEU A 315 -20.75 -4.77 9.93
N LEU A 316 -20.05 -5.40 10.87
CA LEU A 316 -20.64 -5.92 12.10
C LEU A 316 -20.85 -4.77 13.08
N ASP A 317 -21.96 -4.84 13.82
CA ASP A 317 -22.31 -3.87 14.88
C ASP A 317 -22.36 -2.40 14.38
N PHE A 318 -22.78 -2.21 13.12
CA PHE A 318 -22.85 -0.92 12.42
C PHE A 318 -24.30 -0.51 12.06
N PRO A 319 -24.64 0.81 12.11
CA PRO A 319 -23.81 1.90 12.65
C PRO A 319 -23.75 1.85 14.19
N PRO A 320 -22.69 2.42 14.79
CA PRO A 320 -22.71 2.70 16.22
C PRO A 320 -23.93 3.54 16.61
N ALA A 321 -24.43 3.35 17.83
CA ALA A 321 -25.56 4.11 18.34
C ALA A 321 -25.32 5.63 18.20
N GLY A 322 -26.30 6.33 17.62
CA GLY A 322 -26.21 7.78 17.38
C GLY A 322 -25.39 8.19 16.16
N GLN A 323 -24.88 7.24 15.36
CA GLN A 323 -24.18 7.53 14.10
C GLN A 323 -25.03 7.17 12.87
N SER A 324 -24.70 7.81 11.74
CA SER A 324 -25.34 7.56 10.45
C SER A 324 -24.94 6.20 9.87
N ASP A 325 -25.92 5.48 9.32
CA ASP A 325 -25.73 4.24 8.54
C ASP A 325 -25.26 4.52 7.09
N ASN A 326 -25.26 5.79 6.66
CA ASN A 326 -24.93 6.14 5.29
C ASN A 326 -23.42 6.04 5.05
N LEU A 327 -23.05 5.10 4.19
CA LEU A 327 -21.67 4.90 3.72
C LEU A 327 -21.46 5.40 2.30
N TYR A 328 -22.51 5.76 1.55
CA TYR A 328 -22.40 6.07 0.12
C TYR A 328 -21.47 7.25 -0.15
N GLY A 329 -20.62 7.10 -1.17
CA GLY A 329 -19.62 8.09 -1.55
C GLY A 329 -18.40 8.13 -0.64
N LEU A 330 -18.43 7.45 0.51
CA LEU A 330 -17.26 7.38 1.40
C LEU A 330 -16.23 6.40 0.85
N THR A 331 -14.97 6.68 1.17
CA THR A 331 -13.88 5.73 0.91
C THR A 331 -13.80 4.74 2.07
N VAL A 332 -13.68 3.47 1.74
CA VAL A 332 -13.42 2.40 2.71
C VAL A 332 -12.16 1.64 2.33
N THR A 333 -11.49 1.08 3.32
CA THR A 333 -10.38 0.14 3.15
C THR A 333 -10.73 -1.17 3.82
N VAL A 334 -10.80 -2.24 3.04
CA VAL A 334 -11.15 -3.59 3.51
C VAL A 334 -9.87 -4.40 3.64
N GLU A 335 -9.51 -4.76 4.87
CA GLU A 335 -8.41 -5.67 5.19
C GLU A 335 -8.90 -7.12 5.21
N PHE A 336 -8.20 -7.99 4.49
CA PHE A 336 -8.48 -9.41 4.40
C PHE A 336 -7.67 -10.18 5.43
N ILE A 337 -8.37 -10.77 6.40
CA ILE A 337 -7.77 -11.50 7.51
C ILE A 337 -7.73 -13.00 7.22
N ALA A 338 -8.88 -13.58 6.88
CA ALA A 338 -8.99 -14.99 6.56
C ALA A 338 -10.07 -15.26 5.51
N ARG A 339 -9.84 -16.26 4.67
CA ARG A 339 -10.88 -16.81 3.80
C ARG A 339 -11.72 -17.82 4.58
N LEU A 340 -13.03 -17.60 4.65
CA LEU A 340 -13.96 -18.47 5.35
C LEU A 340 -14.41 -19.64 4.45
N ARG A 341 -14.72 -19.34 3.19
CA ARG A 341 -15.13 -20.33 2.18
C ARG A 341 -15.08 -19.76 0.76
N GLY A 342 -15.18 -20.65 -0.23
CA GLY A 342 -15.47 -20.26 -1.62
C GLY A 342 -16.95 -19.91 -1.86
N GLU A 343 -17.27 -19.53 -3.10
CA GLU A 343 -18.66 -19.33 -3.53
C GLU A 343 -19.43 -20.65 -3.53
N GLN A 344 -20.70 -20.59 -3.14
CA GLN A 344 -21.60 -21.73 -3.03
C GLN A 344 -22.99 -21.35 -3.56
N ARG A 345 -23.68 -22.31 -4.17
CA ARG A 345 -25.09 -22.17 -4.55
C ARG A 345 -25.97 -22.70 -3.43
N PHE A 346 -27.06 -22.01 -3.15
CA PHE A 346 -28.03 -22.40 -2.12
C PHE A 346 -29.33 -22.86 -2.76
N ALA A 347 -29.90 -23.93 -2.22
CA ALA A 347 -31.15 -24.52 -2.71
C ALA A 347 -32.40 -23.69 -2.36
N SER A 348 -32.31 -22.81 -1.36
CA SER A 348 -33.39 -21.93 -0.93
C SER A 348 -32.84 -20.64 -0.31
N LEU A 349 -33.72 -19.65 -0.12
CA LEU A 349 -33.39 -18.41 0.59
C LEU A 349 -33.03 -18.67 2.05
N ASP A 350 -33.75 -19.57 2.73
CA ASP A 350 -33.49 -19.91 4.13
C ASP A 350 -32.10 -20.55 4.31
N ALA A 351 -31.69 -21.41 3.38
CA ALA A 351 -30.35 -22.00 3.38
C ALA A 351 -29.25 -20.94 3.20
N LEU A 352 -29.49 -19.95 2.33
CA LEU A 352 -28.58 -18.81 2.17
C LEU A 352 -28.48 -17.99 3.46
N VAL A 353 -29.61 -17.64 4.08
CA VAL A 353 -29.64 -16.85 5.33
C VAL A 353 -28.97 -17.60 6.48
N ALA A 354 -29.21 -18.91 6.61
CA ALA A 354 -28.55 -19.74 7.62
C ALA A 354 -27.03 -19.76 7.43
N GLN A 355 -26.56 -19.90 6.18
CA GLN A 355 -25.12 -19.86 5.90
C GLN A 355 -24.51 -18.50 6.19
N ILE A 356 -25.19 -17.38 5.89
CA ILE A 356 -24.66 -16.04 6.20
C ILE A 356 -24.48 -15.86 7.72
N HIS A 357 -25.43 -16.32 8.53
CA HIS A 357 -25.28 -16.26 9.99
C HIS A 357 -24.12 -17.13 10.49
N ALA A 358 -23.92 -18.31 9.90
CA ALA A 358 -22.76 -19.16 10.20
C ALA A 358 -21.44 -18.48 9.81
N ASP A 359 -21.38 -17.82 8.65
CA ASP A 359 -20.21 -17.07 8.18
C ASP A 359 -19.91 -15.90 9.14
N ILE A 360 -20.93 -15.17 9.62
CA ILE A 360 -20.77 -14.09 10.61
C ILE A 360 -20.24 -14.63 11.95
N ALA A 361 -20.79 -15.74 12.44
CA ALA A 361 -20.33 -16.34 13.70
C ALA A 361 -18.86 -16.80 13.61
N LEU A 362 -18.49 -17.42 12.49
CA LEU A 362 -17.11 -17.82 12.24
C LEU A 362 -16.18 -16.59 12.11
N ALA A 363 -16.60 -15.55 11.39
CA ALA A 363 -15.83 -14.32 11.26
C ALA A 363 -15.54 -13.67 12.61
N ARG A 364 -16.53 -13.59 13.51
CA ARG A 364 -16.32 -13.08 14.88
C ARG A 364 -15.29 -13.90 15.64
N THR A 365 -15.32 -15.23 15.50
CA THR A 365 -14.34 -16.11 16.15
C THR A 365 -12.92 -15.87 15.64
N VAL A 366 -12.76 -15.75 14.32
CA VAL A 366 -11.46 -15.47 13.68
C VAL A 366 -10.94 -14.08 14.07
N LEU A 367 -11.77 -13.04 13.97
CA LEU A 367 -11.36 -11.66 14.21
C LEU A 367 -11.05 -11.37 15.68
N ALA A 368 -11.66 -12.10 16.62
CA ALA A 368 -11.34 -11.99 18.05
C ALA A 368 -9.92 -12.48 18.40
N GLN A 369 -9.33 -13.35 17.56
CA GLN A 369 -7.96 -13.86 17.74
C GLN A 369 -6.90 -12.93 17.14
N GLU A 370 -7.32 -12.01 16.27
CA GLU A 370 -6.44 -11.11 15.53
C GLU A 370 -6.63 -9.66 16.02
N PRO A 371 -5.77 -9.18 16.95
CA PRO A 371 -5.91 -7.84 17.51
C PRO A 371 -5.93 -6.77 16.40
N ALA A 372 -6.62 -5.66 16.68
CA ALA A 372 -6.63 -4.51 15.79
C ALA A 372 -5.20 -3.98 15.60
N GLY A 373 -4.60 -4.30 14.45
CA GLY A 373 -3.43 -3.57 13.97
C GLY A 373 -3.89 -2.18 13.53
N ASP A 374 -3.15 -1.15 13.93
CA ASP A 374 -3.33 0.17 13.35
C ASP A 374 -2.88 0.08 11.88
N LEU A 375 -3.82 0.16 10.94
CA LEU A 375 -3.45 0.48 9.57
C LEU A 375 -2.89 1.90 9.59
N PRO A 376 -1.62 2.11 9.21
CA PRO A 376 -1.16 3.47 8.98
C PRO A 376 -2.10 4.15 7.96
N LEU A 377 -2.48 3.45 6.89
CA LEU A 377 -3.27 3.98 5.76
C LEU A 377 -4.59 4.70 6.09
N ALA A 378 -5.17 4.49 7.26
CA ALA A 378 -6.51 4.96 7.62
C ALA A 378 -6.65 6.50 7.62
N THR A 379 -5.60 7.25 7.96
CA THR A 379 -5.68 8.73 8.09
C THR A 379 -5.31 9.47 6.80
N ALA A 380 -4.62 8.81 5.86
CA ALA A 380 -3.92 9.48 4.77
C ALA A 380 -4.55 9.30 3.37
N LEU A 381 -5.67 8.56 3.28
CA LEU A 381 -6.48 8.44 2.05
C LEU A 381 -7.50 9.58 1.87
N ILE A 382 -7.56 10.54 2.78
CA ILE A 382 -8.46 11.70 2.66
C ILE A 382 -7.77 12.72 1.73
N PRO A 383 -8.27 12.96 0.50
CA PRO A 383 -7.81 14.12 -0.26
C PRO A 383 -8.14 15.36 0.56
N ALA A 384 -7.18 16.26 0.77
CA ALA A 384 -7.49 17.59 1.26
C ALA A 384 -8.55 18.18 0.31
N GLY A 385 -9.79 18.31 0.81
CA GLY A 385 -10.90 18.77 0.00
C GLY A 385 -10.57 20.13 -0.59
N THR A 386 -10.66 20.25 -1.91
CA THR A 386 -10.83 21.55 -2.55
C THR A 386 -12.13 22.12 -2.01
N GLY A 387 -12.04 23.03 -1.05
CA GLY A 387 -13.18 23.82 -0.61
C GLY A 387 -13.81 24.52 -1.83
N PRO A 388 -15.12 24.79 -1.81
CA PRO A 388 -15.74 25.49 -2.92
C PRO A 388 -15.07 26.86 -3.06
N GLU A 389 -14.55 27.15 -4.25
CA GLU A 389 -14.25 28.52 -4.65
C GLU A 389 -15.54 29.32 -4.46
N SER A 390 -15.57 30.14 -3.41
CA SER A 390 -16.61 31.12 -3.23
C SER A 390 -16.42 32.17 -4.31
N SER A 391 -17.23 32.07 -5.36
CA SER A 391 -17.46 33.15 -6.30
C SER A 391 -17.97 34.39 -5.54
N ARG A 392 -17.14 35.43 -5.47
CA ARG A 392 -17.55 36.83 -5.46
C ARG A 392 -16.52 37.67 -6.20
#